data_AF-A0A355U1Z5-F1
#
_entry.id   AF-A0A355U1Z5-F1
#
_cell.length_a   1.000
_cell.length_b   1.000
_cell.length_c   1.000
_cell.angle_alpha   90.00
_cell.angle_beta   90.00
_cell.angle_gamma   90.00
#
_symmetry.space_group_name_H-M   'P 1'
#
loop_
_entity.id
_entity.type
_entity.pdbx_description
1 polymer ?
#
loop_
_entity_poly.entity_id
_entity_poly.type
_entity_poly.pdbx_seq_one_letter_code
_entity_poly.pdbx_strand_id
1 'polypeptide(L)'
;MQIAFFLALSLSFLCFLGFLFFLLQNKKEESLPFSFRQYFLYEGFGGRKNNLLRALQSSVLLLNVLSSILFYFLPIDQSLTSKYYFLHLAIFFLLADILYFFLSFIDFRREKMRLALFMFFGAFIAIANGMGGFILLSISRKTLENKALPLTFSVLSFLFALLSFLPLLNPKLNNYSKMENVTEKDGSSHLERPKCFQMAFTEWILSFILETSFLLEYLFFYFSLR
;
A
#
# COMPACT_ATOMS: atom_id res chain seq x y z
N MET A 1 19.71 -4.23 -14.69
CA MET A 1 18.39 -3.65 -14.35
C MET A 1 17.44 -4.67 -13.73
N GLN A 2 17.14 -5.80 -14.38
CA GLN A 2 16.26 -6.84 -13.82
C GLN A 2 16.67 -7.30 -12.41
N ILE A 3 17.95 -7.68 -12.20
CA ILE A 3 18.45 -8.11 -10.89
C ILE A 3 18.25 -7.02 -9.82
N ALA A 4 18.52 -5.76 -10.17
CA ALA A 4 18.36 -4.65 -9.25
C ALA A 4 16.90 -4.41 -8.87
N PHE A 5 15.98 -4.49 -9.84
CA PHE A 5 14.53 -4.42 -9.60
C PHE A 5 14.09 -5.54 -8.66
N PHE A 6 14.45 -6.80 -8.97
CA PHE A 6 14.07 -7.95 -8.13
C PHE A 6 14.64 -7.85 -6.71
N LEU A 7 15.88 -7.38 -6.57
CA LEU A 7 16.52 -7.22 -5.27
C LEU A 7 15.88 -6.10 -4.44
N ALA A 8 15.59 -4.95 -5.05
CA ALA A 8 14.90 -3.84 -4.37
C ALA A 8 13.51 -4.27 -3.89
N LEU A 9 12.77 -4.97 -4.74
CA LEU A 9 11.42 -5.43 -4.46
C LEU A 9 11.39 -6.51 -3.36
N SER A 10 12.30 -7.49 -3.45
CA SER A 10 12.44 -8.55 -2.43
C SER A 10 12.83 -7.98 -1.07
N LEU A 11 13.77 -7.03 -1.05
CA LEU A 11 14.20 -6.38 0.19
C LEU A 11 13.08 -5.53 0.79
N SER A 12 12.29 -4.83 -0.03
CA SER A 12 11.13 -4.08 0.44
C SER A 12 10.14 -4.99 1.15
N PHE A 13 9.79 -6.12 0.52
CA PHE A 13 8.87 -7.09 1.07
C PHE A 13 9.37 -7.68 2.41
N LEU A 14 10.66 -8.01 2.51
CA LEU A 14 11.26 -8.47 3.76
C LEU A 14 11.22 -7.40 4.86
N CYS A 15 11.50 -6.14 4.52
CA CYS A 15 11.36 -5.03 5.45
C CYS A 15 9.91 -4.83 5.90
N PHE A 16 8.93 -5.03 5.01
CA PHE A 16 7.50 -4.92 5.32
C PHE A 16 7.05 -6.04 6.26
N LEU A 17 7.45 -7.29 6.01
CA LEU A 17 7.19 -8.41 6.90
C LEU A 17 7.84 -8.20 8.28
N GLY A 18 9.09 -7.74 8.31
CA GLY A 18 9.78 -7.38 9.54
C GLY A 18 9.03 -6.28 10.30
N PHE A 19 8.60 -5.23 9.60
CA PHE A 19 7.81 -4.15 10.18
C PHE A 19 6.52 -4.67 10.81
N LEU A 20 5.73 -5.48 10.09
CA LEU A 20 4.49 -6.07 10.62
C LEU A 20 4.75 -6.96 11.84
N PHE A 21 5.78 -7.80 11.79
CA PHE A 21 6.16 -8.68 12.90
C PHE A 21 6.49 -7.89 14.16
N PHE A 22 7.38 -6.89 14.05
CA PHE A 22 7.75 -6.05 15.19
C PHE A 22 6.59 -5.15 15.64
N LEU A 23 5.68 -4.76 14.76
CA LEU A 23 4.51 -3.96 15.13
C LEU A 23 3.54 -4.77 15.99
N LEU A 24 3.31 -6.04 15.63
CA LEU A 24 2.43 -6.98 16.34
C LEU A 24 2.94 -7.36 17.73
N GLN A 25 4.25 -7.56 17.88
CA GLN A 25 4.85 -7.94 19.17
C GLN A 25 4.85 -6.80 20.19
N ASN A 26 4.74 -5.58 19.72
CA ASN A 26 5.06 -4.41 20.51
C ASN A 26 3.79 -3.94 21.24
N LYS A 27 3.69 -4.29 22.53
CA LYS A 27 2.61 -3.87 23.45
C LYS A 27 2.70 -2.37 23.72
N LYS A 28 1.57 -1.67 23.77
CA LYS A 28 1.52 -0.23 24.05
C LYS A 28 1.94 0.08 25.50
N GLU A 29 2.21 1.36 25.77
CA GLU A 29 2.39 1.92 27.12
C GLU A 29 1.21 1.59 28.05
N GLU A 30 0.02 1.30 27.51
CA GLU A 30 -1.20 0.96 28.27
C GLU A 30 -1.45 -0.56 28.41
N SER A 31 -0.44 -1.42 28.28
CA SER A 31 -0.55 -2.89 28.36
C SER A 31 -1.40 -3.60 27.28
N LEU A 32 -2.13 -2.86 26.45
CA LEU A 32 -2.93 -3.40 25.35
C LEU A 32 -2.08 -3.71 24.09
N PRO A 33 -2.38 -4.80 23.37
CA PRO A 33 -1.71 -5.14 22.11
C PRO A 33 -2.05 -4.14 20.98
N PHE A 34 -1.15 -3.99 20.02
CA PHE A 34 -1.41 -3.18 18.82
C PHE A 34 -2.56 -3.79 18.00
N SER A 35 -3.46 -2.94 17.51
CA SER A 35 -4.61 -3.33 16.68
C SER A 35 -4.67 -2.50 15.40
N PHE A 36 -4.57 -3.17 14.25
CA PHE A 36 -4.75 -2.58 12.92
C PHE A 36 -6.12 -1.90 12.73
N ARG A 37 -7.11 -2.27 13.55
CA ARG A 37 -8.45 -1.68 13.49
C ARG A 37 -8.53 -0.31 14.13
N GLN A 38 -7.60 0.00 15.03
CA GLN A 38 -7.66 1.22 15.85
C GLN A 38 -6.53 2.17 15.52
N TYR A 39 -5.38 1.64 15.12
CA TYR A 39 -4.17 2.43 14.98
C TYR A 39 -3.76 2.63 13.53
N PHE A 40 -3.41 3.87 13.24
CA PHE A 40 -2.93 4.28 11.94
C PHE A 40 -1.46 3.90 11.74
N LEU A 41 -1.04 3.94 10.49
CA LEU A 41 0.34 3.67 10.11
C LEU A 41 1.32 4.70 10.72
N TYR A 42 0.92 5.98 10.80
CA TYR A 42 1.75 7.03 11.41
C TYR A 42 1.96 6.83 12.92
N GLU A 43 1.09 6.08 13.62
CA GLU A 43 1.24 5.87 15.06
C GLU A 43 2.37 4.89 15.37
N GLY A 44 2.78 4.10 14.37
CA GLY A 44 4.07 3.40 14.39
C GLY A 44 5.27 4.36 14.45
N PHE A 45 5.14 5.56 13.88
CA PHE A 45 6.16 6.63 13.85
C PHE A 45 6.08 7.58 15.05
N GLY A 46 4.90 8.13 15.32
CA GLY A 46 4.69 9.28 16.20
C GLY A 46 4.60 8.97 17.69
N GLY A 47 4.23 7.74 18.06
CA GLY A 47 4.04 7.36 19.46
C GLY A 47 5.27 6.73 20.14
N ARG A 48 6.27 6.24 19.38
CA ARG A 48 7.35 5.40 19.95
C ARG A 48 8.74 5.89 19.59
N LYS A 49 9.65 5.90 20.58
CA LYS A 49 11.12 5.96 20.41
C LYS A 49 11.71 4.65 19.84
N ASN A 50 10.94 3.84 19.11
CA ASN A 50 11.44 2.58 18.58
C ASN A 50 12.11 2.83 17.21
N ASN A 51 13.42 3.09 17.26
CA ASN A 51 14.25 3.36 16.09
C ASN A 51 14.21 2.22 15.06
N LEU A 52 14.02 0.97 15.49
CA LEU A 52 13.94 -0.19 14.59
C LEU A 52 12.67 -0.17 13.73
N LEU A 53 11.50 0.08 14.33
CA LEU A 53 10.23 0.16 13.58
C LEU A 53 10.26 1.29 12.55
N ARG A 54 10.79 2.46 12.94
CA ARG A 54 10.97 3.59 12.02
C ARG A 54 11.95 3.26 10.89
N ALA A 55 13.07 2.61 11.19
CA ALA A 55 14.04 2.20 10.19
C ALA A 55 13.42 1.21 9.20
N LEU A 56 12.75 0.15 9.67
CA LEU A 56 12.11 -0.84 8.82
C LEU A 56 11.07 -0.21 7.89
N GLN A 57 10.18 0.62 8.43
CA GLN A 57 9.15 1.31 7.64
C GLN A 57 9.76 2.29 6.63
N SER A 58 10.79 3.06 7.02
CA SER A 58 11.49 3.97 6.10
C SER A 58 12.18 3.21 4.97
N SER A 59 12.75 2.05 5.28
CA SER A 59 13.35 1.16 4.28
C SER A 59 12.29 0.63 3.30
N VAL A 60 11.12 0.20 3.77
CA VAL A 60 10.00 -0.20 2.89
C VAL A 60 9.66 0.93 1.92
N LEU A 61 9.43 2.13 2.44
CA LEU A 61 9.04 3.29 1.62
C LEU A 61 10.10 3.61 0.56
N LEU A 62 11.38 3.63 0.95
CA LEU A 62 12.48 3.94 0.04
C LEU A 62 12.67 2.85 -1.02
N LEU A 63 12.54 1.58 -0.64
CA LEU A 63 12.70 0.44 -1.54
C LEU A 63 11.52 0.31 -2.51
N ASN A 64 10.30 0.66 -2.11
CA ASN A 64 9.15 0.74 -3.01
C ASN A 64 9.35 1.83 -4.07
N VAL A 65 9.73 3.04 -3.66
CA VAL A 65 10.07 4.14 -4.59
C VAL A 65 11.16 3.71 -5.57
N LEU A 66 12.23 3.08 -5.07
CA LEU A 66 13.31 2.56 -5.91
C LEU A 66 12.81 1.49 -6.88
N SER A 67 11.94 0.58 -6.43
CA SER A 67 11.36 -0.49 -7.25
C SER A 67 10.49 0.10 -8.37
N SER A 68 9.65 1.09 -8.06
CA SER A 68 8.84 1.84 -9.02
C SER A 68 9.69 2.52 -10.11
N ILE A 69 10.83 3.09 -9.73
CA ILE A 69 11.78 3.68 -10.70
C ILE A 69 12.44 2.59 -11.55
N LEU A 70 12.93 1.51 -10.93
CA LEU A 70 13.63 0.43 -11.63
C LEU A 70 12.70 -0.35 -12.57
N PHE A 71 11.41 -0.43 -12.25
CA PHE A 71 10.37 -1.07 -13.06
C PHE A 71 10.34 -0.53 -14.49
N TYR A 72 10.44 0.79 -14.66
CA TYR A 72 10.48 1.42 -15.97
C TYR A 72 11.64 0.94 -16.85
N PHE A 73 12.78 0.61 -16.24
CA PHE A 73 14.00 0.18 -16.94
C PHE A 73 14.07 -1.34 -17.18
N LEU A 74 12.98 -2.08 -16.94
CA LEU A 74 12.95 -3.51 -17.25
C LEU A 74 13.01 -3.74 -18.78
N PRO A 75 13.93 -4.60 -19.26
CA PRO A 75 14.08 -4.91 -20.68
C PRO A 75 13.01 -5.92 -21.09
N ILE A 76 11.78 -5.45 -21.18
CA ILE A 76 10.66 -6.19 -21.77
C ILE A 76 10.65 -5.84 -23.25
N ASP A 77 10.28 -6.78 -24.12
CA ASP A 77 10.24 -6.57 -25.56
C ASP A 77 9.14 -5.54 -25.91
N GLN A 78 9.52 -4.27 -25.86
CA GLN A 78 8.61 -3.15 -25.80
C GLN A 78 8.51 -2.52 -27.19
N SER A 79 7.44 -2.87 -27.91
CA SER A 79 6.90 -1.96 -28.93
C SER A 79 6.78 -0.54 -28.36
N LEU A 80 6.92 0.49 -29.21
CA LEU A 80 6.90 1.91 -28.79
C LEU A 80 5.66 2.26 -27.95
N THR A 81 4.50 1.69 -28.30
CA THR A 81 3.24 1.84 -27.55
C THR A 81 3.29 1.21 -26.15
N SER A 82 3.90 0.03 -26.00
CA SER A 82 4.06 -0.60 -24.68
C SER A 82 5.00 0.21 -23.77
N LYS A 83 6.01 0.90 -24.30
CA LYS A 83 6.91 1.77 -23.50
C LYS A 83 6.12 2.85 -22.77
N TYR A 84 5.19 3.49 -23.46
CA TYR A 84 4.34 4.52 -22.85
C TYR A 84 3.46 3.94 -21.74
N TYR A 85 2.85 2.77 -21.94
CA TYR A 85 2.03 2.15 -20.89
C TYR A 85 2.85 1.82 -19.64
N PHE A 86 4.05 1.26 -19.80
CA PHE A 86 4.97 0.98 -18.69
C PHE A 86 5.42 2.24 -17.95
N LEU A 87 5.71 3.32 -18.69
CA LEU A 87 6.04 4.62 -18.09
C LEU A 87 4.91 5.16 -17.23
N HIS A 88 3.67 5.13 -17.74
CA HIS A 88 2.53 5.61 -16.96
C HIS A 88 2.31 4.74 -15.72
N LEU A 89 2.38 3.41 -15.86
CA LEU A 89 2.27 2.49 -14.73
C LEU A 89 3.30 2.81 -13.63
N ALA A 90 4.57 2.97 -14.01
CA ALA A 90 5.64 3.36 -13.09
C ALA A 90 5.38 4.70 -12.39
N ILE A 91 4.83 5.69 -13.11
CA ILE A 91 4.46 6.99 -12.55
C ILE A 91 3.32 6.85 -11.53
N PHE A 92 2.28 6.06 -11.83
CA PHE A 92 1.15 5.87 -10.91
C PHE A 92 1.59 5.14 -9.62
N PHE A 93 2.44 4.12 -9.73
CA PHE A 93 3.03 3.46 -8.55
C PHE A 93 3.92 4.41 -7.75
N LEU A 94 4.81 5.16 -8.41
CA LEU A 94 5.66 6.15 -7.75
C LEU A 94 4.83 7.20 -7.00
N LEU A 95 3.75 7.70 -7.60
CA LEU A 95 2.85 8.65 -6.95
C LEU A 95 2.13 8.02 -5.75
N ALA A 96 1.69 6.76 -5.85
CA ALA A 96 1.13 6.02 -4.72
C ALA A 96 2.15 5.88 -3.58
N ASP A 97 3.40 5.54 -3.88
CA ASP A 97 4.48 5.40 -2.89
C ASP A 97 4.80 6.73 -2.21
N ILE A 98 4.85 7.83 -2.95
CA ILE A 98 5.07 9.18 -2.40
C ILE A 98 3.92 9.58 -1.48
N LEU A 99 2.67 9.31 -1.86
CA LEU A 99 1.51 9.60 -1.02
C LEU A 99 1.51 8.74 0.24
N TYR A 100 1.85 7.45 0.11
CA TYR A 100 2.01 6.53 1.24
C TYR A 100 3.11 6.99 2.20
N PHE A 101 4.23 7.49 1.66
CA PHE A 101 5.30 8.11 2.44
C PHE A 101 4.74 9.27 3.26
N PHE A 102 4.08 10.26 2.65
CA PHE A 102 3.51 11.38 3.40
C PHE A 102 2.46 10.96 4.44
N LEU A 103 1.61 10.00 4.11
CA LEU A 103 0.59 9.45 5.00
C LEU A 103 1.19 8.83 6.28
N SER A 104 2.41 8.30 6.18
CA SER A 104 3.19 7.73 7.28
C SER A 104 3.70 8.78 8.28
N PHE A 105 3.80 10.05 7.89
CA PHE A 105 4.34 11.13 8.72
C PHE A 105 3.30 12.14 9.20
N ILE A 106 2.12 12.14 8.59
CA ILE A 106 1.08 13.12 8.93
C ILE A 106 0.31 12.65 10.16
N ASP A 107 0.15 13.55 11.12
CA ASP A 107 -0.63 13.34 12.34
C ASP A 107 -2.14 13.29 12.03
N PHE A 108 -2.90 12.46 12.76
CA PHE A 108 -4.37 12.41 12.67
C PHE A 108 -5.03 13.77 12.89
N ARG A 109 -4.41 14.68 13.66
CA ARG A 109 -4.91 16.04 13.92
C ARG A 109 -5.05 16.90 12.65
N ARG A 110 -4.40 16.50 11.54
CA ARG A 110 -4.53 17.12 10.21
C ARG A 110 -5.49 16.37 9.28
N GLU A 111 -6.44 15.64 9.83
CA GLU A 111 -7.84 15.62 9.39
C GLU A 111 -8.07 15.76 7.87
N LYS A 112 -8.42 16.96 7.38
CA LYS A 112 -8.70 17.20 5.94
C LYS A 112 -7.55 16.82 5.01
N MET A 113 -6.31 17.12 5.40
CA MET A 113 -5.12 16.82 4.62
C MET A 113 -4.87 15.31 4.58
N ARG A 114 -5.03 14.61 5.71
CA ARG A 114 -4.91 13.16 5.78
C ARG A 114 -5.95 12.47 4.92
N LEU A 115 -7.20 12.91 4.99
CA LEU A 115 -8.27 12.34 4.18
C LEU A 115 -8.00 12.55 2.68
N ALA A 116 -7.58 13.74 2.27
CA ALA A 116 -7.21 14.00 0.87
C ALA A 116 -6.08 13.07 0.40
N LEU A 117 -5.01 12.94 1.18
CA LEU A 117 -3.89 12.06 0.84
C LEU A 117 -4.29 10.59 0.80
N PHE A 118 -5.12 10.13 1.74
CA PHE A 118 -5.68 8.79 1.74
C PHE A 118 -6.49 8.52 0.46
N MET A 119 -7.35 9.47 0.07
CA MET A 119 -8.18 9.35 -1.13
C MET A 119 -7.33 9.29 -2.40
N PHE A 120 -6.35 10.18 -2.53
CA PHE A 120 -5.42 10.16 -3.66
C PHE A 120 -4.60 8.86 -3.66
N PHE A 121 -4.09 8.44 -2.51
CA PHE A 121 -3.32 7.21 -2.37
C PHE A 121 -4.10 6.00 -2.92
N GLY A 122 -5.34 5.79 -2.46
CA GLY A 122 -6.19 4.71 -2.97
C GLY A 122 -6.51 4.84 -4.46
N ALA A 123 -6.72 6.07 -4.96
CA ALA A 123 -7.00 6.31 -6.37
C ALA A 123 -5.80 5.98 -7.27
N PHE A 124 -4.59 6.39 -6.88
CA PHE A 124 -3.36 6.08 -7.61
C PHE A 124 -3.07 4.57 -7.64
N ILE A 125 -3.30 3.85 -6.52
CA ILE A 125 -3.21 2.38 -6.49
C ILE A 125 -4.22 1.76 -7.45
N ALA A 126 -5.48 2.20 -7.40
CA ALA A 126 -6.54 1.64 -8.25
C ALA A 126 -6.23 1.84 -9.74
N ILE A 127 -5.73 3.02 -10.12
CA ILE A 127 -5.33 3.31 -11.49
C ILE A 127 -4.13 2.46 -11.90
N ALA A 128 -3.08 2.38 -11.07
CA ALA A 128 -1.90 1.57 -11.34
C ALA A 128 -2.29 0.10 -11.60
N ASN A 129 -3.08 -0.49 -10.69
CA ASN A 129 -3.55 -1.87 -10.83
C ASN A 129 -4.45 -2.07 -12.05
N GLY A 130 -5.34 -1.12 -12.36
CA GLY A 130 -6.16 -1.18 -13.57
C GLY A 130 -5.30 -1.15 -14.84
N MET A 131 -4.30 -0.27 -14.90
CA MET A 131 -3.36 -0.17 -16.01
C MET A 131 -2.50 -1.44 -16.15
N GLY A 132 -1.97 -1.97 -15.05
CA GLY A 132 -1.27 -3.25 -15.01
C GLY A 132 -2.13 -4.38 -15.57
N GLY A 133 -3.41 -4.43 -15.19
CA GLY A 133 -4.39 -5.36 -15.73
C GLY A 133 -4.52 -5.29 -17.25
N PHE A 134 -4.64 -4.08 -17.83
CA PHE A 134 -4.72 -3.89 -19.27
C PHE A 134 -3.41 -4.27 -20.00
N ILE A 135 -2.24 -3.94 -19.43
CA ILE A 135 -0.94 -4.30 -20.00
C ILE A 135 -0.80 -5.82 -20.07
N LEU A 136 -1.09 -6.51 -18.97
CA LEU A 136 -1.02 -7.97 -18.88
C LEU A 136 -2.01 -8.66 -19.83
N LEU A 137 -3.21 -8.10 -19.98
CA LEU A 137 -4.20 -8.57 -20.95
C LEU A 137 -3.69 -8.40 -22.39
N SER A 138 -3.08 -7.26 -22.70
CA SER A 138 -2.46 -7.03 -24.01
C SER A 138 -1.30 -8.02 -24.27
N ILE A 139 -0.47 -8.31 -23.26
CA ILE A 139 0.59 -9.31 -23.37
C ILE A 139 -0.04 -10.69 -23.64
N SER A 140 -1.04 -11.10 -22.86
CA SER A 140 -1.72 -12.40 -23.01
C SER A 140 -2.26 -12.67 -24.42
N ARG A 141 -2.69 -11.62 -25.13
CA ARG A 141 -3.21 -11.72 -26.51
C ARG A 141 -2.11 -11.94 -27.53
N LYS A 142 -0.89 -11.47 -27.25
CA LYS A 142 0.27 -11.55 -28.15
C LYS A 142 1.10 -12.81 -27.94
N THR A 143 1.20 -13.31 -26.71
CA THR A 143 1.96 -14.54 -26.43
C THR A 143 1.20 -15.76 -26.95
N LEU A 144 1.80 -16.54 -27.86
CA LEU A 144 1.18 -17.78 -28.36
C LEU A 144 1.33 -18.92 -27.34
N GLU A 145 2.44 -18.95 -26.63
CA GLU A 145 2.72 -19.91 -25.55
C GLU A 145 2.38 -19.28 -24.18
N ASN A 146 1.80 -20.08 -23.29
CA ASN A 146 1.47 -19.70 -21.91
C ASN A 146 0.56 -18.46 -21.72
N LYS A 147 -0.53 -18.36 -22.50
CA LYS A 147 -1.55 -17.30 -22.36
C LYS A 147 -2.22 -17.23 -20.98
N ALA A 148 -2.30 -18.36 -20.30
CA ALA A 148 -2.98 -18.48 -19.01
C ALA A 148 -2.30 -17.64 -17.92
N LEU A 149 -0.97 -17.56 -17.92
CA LEU A 149 -0.23 -16.86 -16.87
C LEU A 149 -0.48 -15.33 -16.91
N PRO A 150 -0.24 -14.60 -18.01
CA PRO A 150 -0.52 -13.15 -18.04
C PRO A 150 -2.01 -12.83 -17.88
N LEU A 151 -2.92 -13.71 -18.35
CA LEU A 151 -4.36 -13.54 -18.13
C LEU A 151 -4.72 -13.65 -16.64
N THR A 152 -4.15 -14.62 -15.92
CA THR A 152 -4.40 -14.79 -14.48
C THR A 152 -3.93 -13.56 -13.71
N PHE A 153 -2.71 -13.08 -13.97
CA PHE A 153 -2.21 -11.86 -13.33
C PHE A 153 -3.04 -10.63 -13.71
N SER A 154 -3.53 -10.53 -14.95
CA SER A 154 -4.42 -9.44 -15.37
C SER A 154 -5.71 -9.41 -14.55
N VAL A 155 -6.36 -10.56 -14.36
CA VAL A 155 -7.58 -10.67 -13.54
C VAL A 155 -7.30 -10.28 -12.09
N LEU A 156 -6.17 -10.71 -11.53
CA LEU A 156 -5.77 -10.33 -10.17
C LEU A 156 -5.53 -8.81 -10.05
N SER A 157 -4.87 -8.18 -11.03
CA SER A 157 -4.67 -6.74 -11.05
C SER A 157 -6.00 -5.97 -11.12
N PHE A 158 -6.96 -6.40 -11.94
CA PHE A 158 -8.30 -5.79 -11.95
C PHE A 158 -9.05 -5.97 -10.63
N LEU A 159 -8.91 -7.12 -9.99
CA LEU A 159 -9.51 -7.38 -8.68
C LEU A 159 -8.90 -6.45 -7.60
N PHE A 160 -7.59 -6.23 -7.62
CA PHE A 160 -6.95 -5.25 -6.74
C PHE A 160 -7.33 -3.82 -7.06
N ALA A 161 -7.49 -3.45 -8.33
CA ALA A 161 -8.01 -2.13 -8.69
C ALA A 161 -9.39 -1.87 -8.06
N LEU A 162 -10.28 -2.86 -8.13
CA LEU A 162 -11.61 -2.79 -7.53
C LEU A 162 -11.53 -2.72 -5.99
N LEU A 163 -10.71 -3.56 -5.37
CA LEU A 163 -10.53 -3.58 -3.91
C LEU A 163 -9.89 -2.28 -3.39
N SER A 164 -9.00 -1.63 -4.16
CA SER A 164 -8.45 -0.32 -3.80
C SER A 164 -9.46 0.82 -3.93
N PHE A 165 -10.41 0.68 -4.86
CA PHE A 165 -11.46 1.67 -5.07
C PHE A 165 -12.58 1.59 -4.03
N LEU A 166 -12.95 0.38 -3.59
CA LEU A 166 -14.06 0.15 -2.65
C LEU A 166 -13.98 0.97 -1.35
N PRO A 167 -12.81 1.08 -0.67
CA PRO A 167 -12.66 1.95 0.49
C PRO A 167 -13.04 3.40 0.22
N LEU A 168 -12.73 3.92 -0.97
CA LEU A 168 -12.99 5.32 -1.36
C LEU A 168 -14.49 5.64 -1.47
N LEU A 169 -15.32 4.62 -1.69
CA LEU A 169 -16.77 4.76 -1.75
C LEU A 169 -17.44 4.73 -0.37
N ASN A 170 -16.70 4.43 0.70
CA ASN A 170 -17.28 4.30 2.03
C ASN A 170 -17.68 5.67 2.61
N PRO A 171 -18.97 6.01 2.72
CA PRO A 171 -19.42 7.33 3.20
C PRO A 171 -19.05 7.56 4.67
N LYS A 172 -18.79 6.50 5.42
CA LYS A 172 -18.39 6.59 6.83
C LYS A 172 -16.97 7.13 7.01
N LEU A 173 -16.16 7.19 5.94
CA LEU A 173 -14.87 7.90 5.95
C LEU A 173 -15.03 9.41 6.22
N ASN A 174 -16.19 10.01 5.93
CA ASN A 174 -16.44 11.43 6.22
C ASN A 174 -16.65 11.71 7.72
N ASN A 175 -16.95 10.70 8.53
CA ASN A 175 -17.20 10.83 9.98
C ASN A 175 -15.97 10.42 10.82
N TYR A 176 -14.75 10.47 10.26
CA TYR A 176 -13.57 9.83 10.82
C TYR A 176 -13.09 10.38 12.17
N SER A 177 -13.38 11.63 12.55
CA SER A 177 -12.88 12.21 13.82
C SER A 177 -13.81 12.05 15.02
N LYS A 178 -14.90 11.28 14.88
CA LYS A 178 -15.81 11.03 16.00
C LYS A 178 -15.15 10.12 17.04
N MET A 179 -14.70 10.74 18.12
CA MET A 179 -14.32 10.06 19.35
C MET A 179 -15.60 9.66 20.12
N GLU A 180 -15.55 8.53 20.81
CA GLU A 180 -16.64 8.07 21.67
C GLU A 180 -16.47 8.69 23.06
N ASN A 181 -17.53 9.29 23.61
CA ASN A 181 -17.54 9.71 25.01
C ASN A 181 -17.80 8.47 25.88
N VAL A 182 -16.83 8.12 26.71
CA VAL A 182 -16.96 7.06 27.70
C VAL A 182 -17.12 7.73 29.06
N THR A 183 -18.26 7.48 29.70
CA THR A 183 -18.47 7.84 31.11
C THR A 183 -18.07 6.67 31.98
N GLU A 184 -17.11 6.90 32.87
CA GLU A 184 -16.68 5.93 33.87
C GLU A 184 -17.69 5.83 35.03
N LYS A 185 -17.54 4.79 35.86
CA LYS A 185 -18.45 4.50 36.97
C LYS A 185 -18.45 5.58 38.06
N ASP A 186 -17.40 6.39 38.12
CA ASP A 186 -17.24 7.52 39.03
C ASP A 186 -17.89 8.82 38.51
N GLY A 187 -18.49 8.79 37.32
CA GLY A 187 -19.11 9.95 36.69
C GLY A 187 -18.14 10.84 35.92
N SER A 188 -16.84 10.50 35.89
CA SER A 188 -15.89 11.15 34.99
C SER A 188 -16.19 10.75 33.54
N SER A 189 -15.88 11.64 32.60
CA SER A 189 -16.05 11.37 31.18
C SER A 189 -14.77 11.70 30.43
N HIS A 190 -14.36 10.79 29.56
CA HIS A 190 -13.22 10.99 28.67
C HIS A 190 -13.56 10.56 27.24
N LEU A 191 -12.79 11.08 26.30
CA LEU A 191 -12.93 10.79 24.88
C LEU A 191 -12.00 9.63 24.52
N GLU A 192 -12.57 8.52 24.07
CA GLU A 192 -11.82 7.36 23.57
C GLU A 192 -11.98 7.20 22.05
N ARG A 193 -10.96 6.60 21.41
CA ARG A 193 -11.06 6.22 20.00
C ARG A 193 -11.94 4.97 19.87
N PRO A 194 -12.88 4.90 18.91
CA PRO A 194 -13.73 3.72 18.75
C PRO A 194 -12.92 2.46 18.47
N LYS A 195 -13.45 1.31 18.92
CA LYS A 195 -12.77 0.01 18.78
C LYS A 195 -12.47 -0.40 17.34
N CYS A 196 -13.23 0.12 16.38
CA CYS A 196 -13.00 -0.04 14.95
C CYS A 196 -12.96 1.34 14.29
N PHE A 197 -11.75 1.86 14.14
CA PHE A 197 -11.47 3.11 13.48
C PHE A 197 -11.36 2.87 11.97
N GLN A 198 -12.47 3.07 11.26
CA GLN A 198 -12.61 2.64 9.87
C GLN A 198 -11.51 3.18 8.96
N MET A 199 -11.08 4.43 9.14
CA MET A 199 -10.03 5.03 8.33
C MET A 199 -8.67 4.33 8.52
N ALA A 200 -8.32 3.99 9.77
CA ALA A 200 -7.09 3.27 10.07
C ALA A 200 -7.13 1.87 9.45
N PHE A 201 -8.26 1.17 9.61
CA PHE A 201 -8.44 -0.14 9.01
C PHE A 201 -8.35 -0.11 7.48
N THR A 202 -9.00 0.88 6.83
CA THR A 202 -8.93 1.03 5.37
C THR A 202 -7.54 1.43 4.89
N GLU A 203 -6.80 2.23 5.66
CA GLU A 203 -5.41 2.59 5.37
C GLU A 203 -4.52 1.34 5.35
N TRP A 204 -4.64 0.47 6.35
CA TRP A 204 -3.94 -0.81 6.37
C TRP A 204 -4.30 -1.72 5.21
N ILE A 205 -5.58 -1.77 4.83
CA ILE A 205 -6.01 -2.53 3.65
C ILE A 205 -5.34 -1.99 2.39
N LEU A 206 -5.33 -0.66 2.18
CA LEU A 206 -4.72 -0.07 0.99
C LEU A 206 -3.20 -0.28 0.96
N SER A 207 -2.51 -0.13 2.10
CA SER A 207 -1.09 -0.45 2.21
C SER A 207 -0.82 -1.92 1.89
N PHE A 208 -1.64 -2.84 2.41
CA PHE A 208 -1.53 -4.26 2.08
C PHE A 208 -1.76 -4.54 0.59
N ILE A 209 -2.73 -3.87 -0.03
CA ILE A 209 -2.99 -4.01 -1.47
C ILE A 209 -1.79 -3.49 -2.28
N LEU A 210 -1.21 -2.34 -1.91
CA LEU A 210 0.00 -1.81 -2.57
C LEU A 210 1.12 -2.85 -2.56
N GLU A 211 1.48 -3.34 -1.37
CA GLU A 211 2.56 -4.33 -1.20
C GLU A 211 2.27 -5.64 -1.94
N THR A 212 1.02 -6.09 -1.93
CA THR A 212 0.63 -7.32 -2.64
C THR A 212 0.63 -7.12 -4.15
N SER A 213 0.30 -5.92 -4.63
CA SER A 213 0.37 -5.55 -6.06
C SER A 213 1.82 -5.62 -6.54
N PHE A 214 2.73 -5.05 -5.75
CA PHE A 214 4.18 -5.17 -5.97
C PHE A 214 4.66 -6.63 -6.01
N LEU A 215 4.17 -7.48 -5.10
CA LEU A 215 4.47 -8.92 -5.11
C LEU A 215 3.91 -9.62 -6.36
N LEU A 216 2.71 -9.28 -6.82
CA LEU A 216 2.16 -9.86 -8.05
C LEU A 216 3.00 -9.47 -9.26
N GLU A 217 3.46 -8.23 -9.34
CA GLU A 217 4.39 -7.81 -10.40
C GLU A 217 5.71 -8.55 -10.30
N TYR A 218 6.28 -8.71 -9.09
CA TYR A 218 7.46 -9.55 -8.86
C TYR A 218 7.29 -10.95 -9.46
N LEU A 219 6.20 -11.63 -9.09
CA LEU A 219 5.93 -13.00 -9.53
C LEU A 219 5.72 -13.06 -11.05
N PHE A 220 4.95 -12.13 -11.62
CA PHE A 220 4.75 -12.08 -13.06
C PHE A 220 6.08 -11.93 -13.81
N PHE A 221 6.92 -10.96 -13.43
CA PHE A 221 8.21 -10.75 -14.10
C PHE A 221 9.18 -11.90 -13.89
N TYR A 222 9.20 -12.48 -12.69
CA TYR A 222 10.04 -13.64 -12.40
C TYR A 222 9.67 -14.85 -13.26
N PHE A 223 8.38 -15.13 -13.44
CA PHE A 223 7.91 -16.26 -14.26
C PHE A 223 7.87 -15.96 -15.76
N SER A 224 7.82 -14.69 -16.18
CA SER A 224 7.76 -14.31 -17.60
C SER A 224 9.14 -14.07 -18.22
N LEU A 225 10.18 -13.87 -17.41
CA LEU A 225 11.57 -13.67 -17.85
C LEU A 225 12.43 -14.94 -17.77
N ARG A 226 11.81 -16.10 -17.51
CA ARG A 226 12.41 -17.43 -17.59
C ARG A 226 11.86 -18.17 -18.79
#